data_AF-A0A7G9SA16-F1
#
_entry.id   AF-A0A7G9SA16-F1
#
_cell.length_a   1.000
_cell.length_b   1.000
_cell.length_c   1.000
_cell.angle_alpha   90.00
_cell.angle_beta   90.00
_cell.angle_gamma   90.00
#
_symmetry.space_group_name_H-M   'P 1'
#
loop_
_entity.id
_entity.type
_entity.pdbx_description
1 polymer ?
#
loop_
_entity_poly.entity_id
_entity_poly.type
_entity_poly.pdbx_seq_one_letter_code
_entity_poly.pdbx_strand_id
1 'polypeptide(L)'
;MELLWTVFWPMAVGAAAIGAVAGVLFFGRHGVAPTRKRKQAIIAGGFVATLAIALLSSGPFGGADRFTGSDERRARDTMVHYEVGQVRARYQRSPLRRRFILAGPADEFQRTELVRIMEELPGVSEARWNRKPAFFPLPLVVEVCLLAIVGYLVGLILAYIVELRRRSHRYDRI
;
A
#
# COMPACT_ATOMS: atom_id res chain seq x y z
N MET A 1 2.08 -12.30 -9.47
CA MET A 1 3.20 -11.92 -8.58
C MET A 1 3.94 -10.68 -9.09
N GLU A 2 4.15 -10.54 -10.40
CA GLU A 2 4.75 -9.36 -11.06
C GLU A 2 4.22 -8.01 -10.52
N LEU A 3 2.90 -7.81 -10.48
CA LEU A 3 2.29 -6.49 -10.23
C LEU A 3 2.57 -5.89 -8.84
N LEU A 4 2.70 -6.72 -7.80
CA LEU A 4 3.15 -6.25 -6.48
C LEU A 4 4.58 -5.75 -6.54
N TRP A 5 5.45 -6.52 -7.18
CA TRP A 5 6.87 -6.20 -7.28
C TRP A 5 7.05 -4.93 -8.12
N THR A 6 6.27 -4.75 -9.19
CA THR A 6 6.32 -3.55 -10.03
C THR A 6 5.81 -2.29 -9.31
N VAL A 7 4.82 -2.39 -8.42
CA VAL A 7 4.21 -1.21 -7.76
C VAL A 7 4.84 -0.90 -6.41
N PHE A 8 5.09 -1.92 -5.58
CA PHE A 8 5.60 -1.73 -4.21
C PHE A 8 7.11 -1.51 -4.18
N TRP A 9 7.88 -2.17 -5.05
CA TRP A 9 9.34 -2.07 -5.02
C TRP A 9 9.87 -0.67 -5.35
N PRO A 10 9.37 0.02 -6.41
CA PRO A 10 9.80 1.40 -6.67
C PRO A 10 9.45 2.36 -5.54
N MET A 11 8.32 2.15 -4.86
CA MET A 11 7.95 2.96 -3.71
C MET A 11 8.85 2.71 -2.50
N ALA A 12 9.11 1.44 -2.17
CA ALA A 12 9.98 1.07 -1.07
C ALA A 12 11.41 1.59 -1.30
N VAL A 13 11.95 1.39 -2.51
CA VAL A 13 13.27 1.87 -2.92
C VAL A 13 13.33 3.39 -2.94
N GLY A 14 12.31 4.06 -3.49
CA GLY A 14 12.22 5.53 -3.50
C GLY A 14 12.16 6.13 -2.10
N ALA A 15 11.33 5.56 -1.21
CA ALA A 15 11.25 5.99 0.18
C ALA A 15 12.57 5.78 0.92
N ALA A 16 13.24 4.64 0.72
CA ALA A 16 14.54 4.36 1.30
C ALA A 16 15.63 5.32 0.79
N ALA A 17 15.63 5.65 -0.51
CA ALA A 17 16.55 6.62 -1.09
C ALA A 17 16.34 8.03 -0.50
N ILE A 18 15.09 8.48 -0.37
CA ILE A 18 14.76 9.76 0.28
C ILE A 18 15.22 9.76 1.74
N GLY A 19 14.98 8.67 2.47
CA GLY A 19 15.45 8.50 3.86
C GLY A 19 16.97 8.57 3.98
N ALA A 20 17.70 7.91 3.06
CA ALA A 20 19.16 7.92 3.03
C ALA A 20 19.71 9.33 2.75
N VAL A 21 19.15 10.05 1.77
CA VAL A 21 19.55 11.44 1.45
C VAL A 21 19.29 12.37 2.64
N ALA A 22 18.12 12.28 3.26
CA ALA A 22 17.79 13.06 4.44
C ALA A 22 18.76 12.77 5.60
N GLY A 23 19.10 11.49 5.82
CA GLY A 23 20.08 11.07 6.81
C GLY A 23 21.48 11.63 6.54
N VAL A 24 21.99 11.51 5.31
CA VAL A 24 23.31 12.04 4.94
C VAL A 24 23.38 13.56 5.14
N LEU A 25 22.33 14.30 4.76
CA LEU A 25 22.26 15.75 4.97
C LEU A 25 22.20 16.13 6.46
N PHE A 26 21.56 15.30 7.28
CA PHE A 26 21.45 15.50 8.73
C PHE A 26 22.78 15.22 9.45
N PHE A 27 23.47 14.16 9.06
CA PHE A 27 24.67 13.64 9.74
C PHE A 27 25.99 14.19 9.17
N GLY A 28 26.07 14.46 7.87
CA GLY A 28 27.32 14.74 7.15
C GLY A 28 27.85 16.18 7.23
N ARG A 29 27.11 17.14 7.79
CA ARG A 29 27.60 18.51 7.96
C ARG A 29 28.44 18.64 9.23
N HIS A 30 29.74 18.38 9.11
CA HIS A 30 30.76 18.73 10.09
C HIS A 30 31.40 20.07 9.72
N GLY A 31 31.19 21.10 10.53
CA GLY A 31 31.83 22.41 10.35
C GLY A 31 31.01 23.60 10.85
N VAL A 32 29.68 23.50 10.87
CA VAL A 32 28.80 24.53 11.43
C VAL A 32 27.74 23.83 12.24
N ALA A 33 27.69 24.03 13.55
CA ALA A 33 26.67 23.44 14.43
C ALA A 33 25.27 23.86 13.93
N PRO A 34 24.53 22.97 13.26
CA PRO A 34 23.24 23.36 12.71
C PRO A 34 22.29 23.52 13.90
N THR A 35 21.53 24.60 13.93
CA THR A 35 20.47 24.80 14.93
C THR A 35 19.52 23.62 14.91
N ARG A 36 19.09 23.14 16.09
CA ARG A 36 18.19 21.98 16.27
C ARG A 36 16.97 22.03 15.35
N LYS A 37 16.45 23.24 15.09
CA LYS A 37 15.32 23.52 14.19
C LYS A 37 15.61 23.14 12.73
N ARG A 38 16.80 23.43 12.19
CA ARG A 38 17.17 23.11 10.80
C ARG A 38 17.27 21.60 10.58
N LYS A 39 17.80 20.89 11.57
CA LYS A 39 17.89 19.43 11.58
C LYS A 39 16.52 18.76 11.55
N GLN A 40 15.61 19.23 12.40
CA GLN A 40 14.21 18.76 12.42
C GLN A 40 13.49 19.05 11.11
N ALA A 41 13.70 20.23 10.50
CA ALA A 41 13.09 20.60 9.23
C ALA A 41 13.49 19.66 8.07
N ILE A 42 14.75 19.19 8.03
CA ILE A 42 15.22 18.26 6.99
C ILE A 42 14.53 16.89 7.12
N ILE A 43 14.44 16.34 8.35
CA ILE A 43 13.77 15.06 8.59
C ILE A 43 12.28 15.18 8.29
N ALA A 44 11.62 16.21 8.86
CA ALA A 44 10.19 16.44 8.64
C ALA A 44 9.87 16.66 7.16
N GLY A 45 10.69 17.45 6.45
CA GLY A 45 10.53 17.67 5.02
C GLY A 45 10.66 16.38 4.20
N GLY A 46 11.65 15.54 4.51
CA GLY A 46 11.80 14.23 3.86
C GLY A 46 10.61 13.31 4.09
N PHE A 47 10.11 13.25 5.33
CA PHE A 47 8.95 12.44 5.70
C PHE A 47 7.67 12.90 4.98
N VAL A 48 7.41 14.21 4.97
CA VAL A 48 6.25 14.80 4.28
C VAL A 48 6.33 14.53 2.77
N ALA A 49 7.52 14.65 2.16
CA ALA A 49 7.71 14.34 0.75
C ALA A 49 7.42 12.87 0.43
N THR A 50 7.88 11.93 1.27
CA THR A 50 7.58 10.50 1.10
C THR A 50 6.08 10.20 1.18
N LEU A 51 5.39 10.78 2.16
CA LEU A 51 3.93 10.64 2.28
C LEU A 51 3.20 11.24 1.08
N ALA A 52 3.62 12.41 0.60
CA ALA A 52 3.01 13.05 -0.56
C ALA A 52 3.13 12.18 -1.82
N ILE A 53 4.30 11.59 -2.08
CA ILE A 53 4.52 10.67 -3.22
C ILE A 53 3.65 9.42 -3.08
N ALA A 54 3.61 8.83 -1.87
CA ALA A 54 2.80 7.65 -1.59
C ALA A 54 1.30 7.92 -1.84
N LEU A 55 0.79 9.06 -1.35
CA LEU A 55 -0.59 9.51 -1.58
C LEU A 55 -0.86 9.84 -3.05
N LEU A 56 0.08 10.48 -3.74
CA LEU A 56 -0.09 10.83 -5.15
C LEU A 56 -0.22 9.57 -6.01
N SER A 57 0.57 8.54 -5.71
CA SER A 57 0.56 7.29 -6.47
C SER A 57 -0.55 6.32 -6.04
N SER A 58 -1.12 6.47 -4.85
CA SER A 58 -2.26 5.67 -4.38
C SER A 58 -3.61 6.37 -4.53
N GLY A 59 -3.62 7.68 -4.81
CA GLY A 59 -4.80 8.52 -4.95
C GLY A 59 -5.45 8.46 -6.35
N PRO A 60 -6.29 9.45 -6.72
CA PRO A 60 -7.18 9.41 -7.90
C PRO A 60 -6.46 9.30 -9.26
N PHE A 61 -5.15 9.53 -9.29
CA PHE A 61 -4.31 9.29 -10.47
C PHE A 61 -3.85 7.82 -10.59
N GLY A 62 -3.88 7.05 -9.50
CA GLY A 62 -3.64 5.62 -9.48
C GLY A 62 -4.81 4.87 -10.10
N GLY A 63 -4.55 4.09 -11.15
CA GLY A 63 -5.58 3.41 -11.96
C GLY A 63 -6.53 2.47 -11.21
N ALA A 64 -6.29 2.18 -9.93
CA ALA A 64 -7.06 1.21 -9.14
C ALA A 64 -8.56 1.54 -9.02
N ASP A 65 -8.93 2.83 -8.85
CA ASP A 65 -10.34 3.21 -8.69
C ASP A 65 -11.13 3.05 -10.00
N ARG A 66 -10.49 3.23 -11.16
CA ARG A 66 -11.15 3.10 -12.47
C ARG A 66 -11.48 1.65 -12.79
N PHE A 67 -10.60 0.71 -12.44
CA PHE A 67 -10.83 -0.73 -12.64
C PHE A 67 -11.83 -1.32 -11.63
N THR A 68 -11.79 -0.86 -10.37
CA THR A 68 -12.72 -1.37 -9.35
C THR A 68 -14.17 -0.98 -9.67
N GLY A 69 -14.38 0.26 -10.13
CA GLY A 69 -15.71 0.77 -10.45
C GLY A 69 -16.34 0.17 -11.71
N SER A 70 -15.56 -0.34 -12.67
CA SER A 70 -16.09 -1.07 -13.83
C SER A 70 -16.48 -2.50 -13.45
N ASP A 71 -15.65 -3.16 -12.63
CA ASP A 71 -15.87 -4.56 -12.23
C ASP A 71 -17.05 -4.69 -11.25
N GLU A 72 -17.21 -3.74 -10.31
CA GLU A 72 -18.39 -3.72 -9.42
C GLU A 72 -19.69 -3.44 -10.18
N ARG A 73 -19.65 -2.58 -11.22
CA ARG A 73 -20.82 -2.35 -12.08
C ARG A 73 -21.19 -3.62 -12.84
N ARG A 74 -20.21 -4.29 -13.44
CA ARG A 74 -20.43 -5.54 -14.17
C ARG A 74 -20.97 -6.64 -13.26
N ALA A 75 -20.42 -6.79 -12.06
CA ALA A 75 -20.94 -7.75 -11.07
C ALA A 75 -22.38 -7.42 -10.66
N ARG A 76 -22.73 -6.14 -10.53
CA ARG A 76 -24.08 -5.70 -10.23
C ARG A 76 -25.05 -6.01 -11.36
N ASP A 77 -24.66 -5.75 -12.60
CA ASP A 77 -25.47 -6.06 -13.78
C ASP A 77 -25.72 -7.58 -13.89
N THR A 78 -24.69 -8.40 -13.62
CA THR A 78 -24.83 -9.86 -13.56
C THR A 78 -25.80 -10.28 -12.45
N MET A 79 -25.69 -9.74 -11.23
CA MET A 79 -26.63 -10.07 -10.15
C MET A 79 -28.07 -9.63 -10.44
N VAL A 80 -28.26 -8.50 -11.12
CA VAL A 80 -29.59 -8.06 -11.57
C VAL A 80 -30.13 -9.02 -12.65
N HIS A 81 -29.28 -9.46 -13.58
CA HIS A 81 -29.65 -10.42 -14.63
C HIS A 81 -30.13 -11.77 -14.07
N TYR A 82 -29.53 -12.25 -12.97
CA TYR A 82 -29.93 -13.47 -12.27
C TYR A 82 -31.01 -13.24 -11.19
N GLU A 83 -31.70 -12.08 -11.19
CA GLU A 83 -32.80 -11.73 -10.28
C GLU A 83 -32.46 -11.75 -8.78
N VAL A 84 -31.18 -11.76 -8.42
CA VAL A 84 -30.68 -11.79 -7.03
C VAL A 84 -30.33 -10.40 -6.50
N GLY A 85 -31.20 -9.42 -6.77
CA GLY A 85 -30.95 -8.00 -6.44
C GLY A 85 -30.78 -7.67 -4.94
N GLN A 86 -31.16 -8.60 -4.05
CA GLN A 86 -31.02 -8.45 -2.60
C GLN A 86 -29.61 -8.79 -2.08
N VAL A 87 -28.81 -9.49 -2.89
CA VAL A 87 -27.44 -9.87 -2.55
C VAL A 87 -26.49 -8.75 -2.96
N ARG A 88 -25.64 -8.32 -2.03
CA ARG A 88 -24.57 -7.35 -2.29
C ARG A 88 -23.27 -8.11 -2.53
N ALA A 89 -22.73 -8.03 -3.75
CA ALA A 89 -21.31 -8.33 -3.97
C ALA A 89 -20.49 -7.08 -3.70
N ARG A 90 -19.47 -7.20 -2.87
CA ARG A 90 -18.42 -6.20 -2.75
C ARG A 90 -17.12 -6.77 -3.25
N TYR A 91 -16.41 -5.98 -4.04
CA TYR A 91 -15.06 -6.34 -4.43
C TYR A 91 -14.12 -6.13 -3.26
N GLN A 92 -13.37 -7.16 -2.87
CA GLN A 92 -12.31 -6.98 -1.90
C GLN A 92 -11.18 -6.22 -2.58
N ARG A 93 -10.94 -4.98 -2.13
CA ARG A 93 -9.80 -4.16 -2.56
C ARG A 93 -8.50 -4.79 -2.05
N SER A 94 -8.02 -5.80 -2.75
CA SER A 94 -6.70 -6.39 -2.58
C SER A 94 -6.04 -6.47 -3.95
N PRO A 95 -4.84 -5.91 -4.12
CA PRO A 95 -4.15 -5.86 -5.41
C PRO A 95 -3.72 -7.25 -5.92
N LEU A 96 -3.86 -8.29 -5.08
CA LEU A 96 -3.34 -9.63 -5.30
C LEU A 96 -4.38 -10.68 -5.66
N ARG A 97 -5.62 -10.52 -5.21
CA ARG A 97 -6.69 -11.50 -5.39
C ARG A 97 -7.98 -10.76 -5.65
N ARG A 98 -8.46 -10.92 -6.87
CA ARG A 98 -9.73 -10.37 -7.35
C ARG A 98 -10.85 -11.20 -6.73
N ARG A 99 -11.19 -10.83 -5.50
CA ARG A 99 -12.09 -11.58 -4.64
C ARG A 99 -13.43 -10.89 -4.50
N PHE A 100 -14.50 -11.61 -4.77
CA PHE A 100 -15.84 -11.14 -4.45
C PHE A 100 -16.25 -11.65 -3.07
N ILE A 101 -16.74 -10.72 -2.25
CA ILE A 101 -17.37 -11.03 -0.98
C ILE A 101 -18.87 -10.79 -1.14
N LEU A 102 -19.62 -11.88 -1.15
CA LEU A 102 -21.07 -11.88 -1.26
C LEU A 102 -21.70 -11.79 0.13
N ALA A 103 -22.71 -10.95 0.29
CA ALA A 103 -23.47 -10.81 1.53
C ALA A 103 -24.95 -10.49 1.25
N GLY A 104 -25.86 -11.18 1.92
CA GLY A 104 -27.30 -10.93 1.81
C GLY A 104 -28.14 -12.08 2.35
N PRO A 105 -29.48 -11.94 2.32
CA PRO A 105 -30.40 -13.04 2.56
C PRO A 105 -30.41 -13.94 1.32
N ALA A 106 -29.80 -15.12 1.42
CA ALA A 106 -29.85 -16.17 0.41
C ALA A 106 -29.82 -17.52 1.13
N ASP A 107 -30.49 -18.52 0.57
CA ASP A 107 -30.43 -19.91 1.05
C ASP A 107 -29.09 -20.58 0.69
N GLU A 108 -28.83 -21.78 1.17
CA GLU A 108 -27.53 -22.45 0.95
C GLU A 108 -27.27 -22.82 -0.52
N PHE A 109 -28.33 -23.13 -1.27
CA PHE A 109 -28.25 -23.42 -2.69
C PHE A 109 -27.88 -22.16 -3.48
N GLN A 110 -28.61 -21.07 -3.28
CA GLN A 110 -28.36 -19.75 -3.86
C GLN A 110 -26.96 -19.25 -3.52
N ARG A 111 -26.49 -19.42 -2.28
CA ARG A 111 -25.12 -19.04 -1.90
C ARG A 111 -24.07 -19.77 -2.70
N THR A 112 -24.24 -21.08 -2.87
CA THR A 112 -23.28 -21.93 -3.59
C THR A 112 -23.29 -21.61 -5.08
N GLU A 113 -24.47 -21.44 -5.66
CA GLU A 113 -24.61 -21.13 -7.09
C GLU A 113 -24.11 -19.72 -7.41
N LEU A 114 -24.38 -18.74 -6.56
CA LEU A 114 -23.85 -17.39 -6.74
C LEU A 114 -22.34 -17.32 -6.62
N VAL A 115 -21.75 -18.08 -5.71
CA VAL A 115 -20.29 -18.20 -5.64
C VAL A 115 -19.74 -18.76 -6.94
N ARG A 116 -20.33 -19.84 -7.46
CA ARG A 116 -19.92 -20.45 -8.73
C ARG A 116 -20.03 -19.49 -9.91
N ILE A 117 -21.17 -18.82 -10.09
CA ILE A 117 -21.38 -17.85 -11.17
C ILE A 117 -20.36 -16.70 -11.09
N MET A 118 -20.07 -16.22 -9.88
CA MET A 118 -19.08 -15.15 -9.70
C MET A 118 -17.65 -15.61 -10.00
N GLU A 119 -17.32 -16.87 -9.77
CA GLU A 119 -16.01 -17.46 -10.12
C GLU A 119 -15.86 -17.68 -11.64
N GLU A 120 -16.96 -17.86 -12.37
CA GLU A 120 -16.96 -17.95 -13.83
C GLU A 120 -16.72 -16.59 -14.52
N LEU A 121 -16.82 -15.47 -13.79
CA LEU A 121 -16.55 -14.15 -14.35
C LEU A 121 -15.06 -13.99 -14.73
N PRO A 122 -14.77 -13.46 -15.93
CA PRO A 122 -13.39 -13.31 -16.39
C PRO A 122 -12.59 -12.40 -15.45
N GLY A 123 -11.53 -12.95 -14.89
CA GLY A 123 -10.64 -12.23 -13.98
C GLY A 123 -11.05 -12.28 -12.51
N VAL A 124 -12.07 -13.06 -12.12
CA VAL A 124 -12.32 -13.35 -10.70
C VAL A 124 -11.49 -14.56 -10.29
N SER A 125 -10.74 -14.45 -9.19
CA SER A 125 -9.89 -15.55 -8.73
C SER A 125 -10.57 -16.43 -7.68
N GLU A 126 -11.51 -15.87 -6.92
CA GLU A 126 -12.18 -16.54 -5.80
C GLU A 126 -13.44 -15.73 -5.45
N ALA A 127 -14.57 -16.40 -5.24
CA ALA A 127 -15.75 -15.77 -4.65
C ALA A 127 -16.10 -16.47 -3.35
N ARG A 128 -16.46 -15.70 -2.32
CA ARG A 128 -16.84 -16.28 -1.03
C ARG A 128 -18.04 -15.60 -0.42
N TRP A 129 -18.87 -16.38 0.23
CA TRP A 129 -19.94 -15.85 1.07
C TRP A 129 -19.38 -15.38 2.40
N ASN A 130 -19.73 -14.15 2.80
CA ASN A 130 -19.26 -13.60 4.07
C ASN A 130 -19.96 -14.30 5.25
N ARG A 131 -19.31 -15.33 5.83
CA ARG A 131 -19.82 -16.01 7.03
C ARG A 131 -19.46 -15.28 8.34
N LYS A 132 -18.61 -14.25 8.31
CA LYS A 132 -18.26 -13.27 9.36
C LYS A 132 -17.09 -12.42 8.83
N PRO A 133 -16.96 -11.12 9.18
CA PRO A 133 -15.89 -10.27 8.67
C PRO A 133 -14.53 -10.75 9.20
N ALA A 134 -13.83 -11.56 8.40
CA ALA A 134 -12.47 -11.97 8.68
C ALA A 134 -11.53 -10.79 8.41
N PHE A 135 -10.94 -10.26 9.49
CA PHE A 135 -9.83 -9.30 9.55
C PHE A 135 -10.08 -8.00 8.77
N PHE A 136 -10.19 -6.86 9.48
CA PHE A 136 -10.31 -5.53 8.86
C PHE A 136 -9.25 -5.35 7.76
N PRO A 137 -9.60 -5.41 6.46
CA PRO A 137 -8.62 -5.11 5.43
C PRO A 137 -8.29 -3.63 5.60
N LEU A 138 -7.05 -3.32 5.94
CA LEU A 138 -6.60 -1.94 5.99
C LEU A 138 -6.84 -1.34 4.59
N PRO A 139 -7.36 -0.11 4.49
CA PRO A 139 -7.48 0.55 3.21
C PRO A 139 -6.12 0.51 2.50
N LEU A 140 -6.08 0.22 1.20
CA LEU A 140 -4.83 0.14 0.42
C LEU A 140 -3.90 1.34 0.66
N VAL A 141 -4.49 2.54 0.81
CA VAL A 141 -3.77 3.78 1.13
C VAL A 141 -2.97 3.66 2.43
N VAL A 142 -3.55 3.03 3.47
CA VAL A 142 -2.90 2.81 4.76
C VAL A 142 -1.75 1.82 4.62
N GLU A 143 -1.92 0.72 3.88
CA GLU A 143 -0.83 -0.23 3.62
C GLU A 143 0.35 0.43 2.89
N VAL A 144 0.06 1.22 1.85
CA VAL A 144 1.08 1.95 1.09
C VAL A 144 1.80 3.00 1.96
N CYS A 145 1.06 3.73 2.79
CA CYS A 145 1.66 4.69 3.73
C CYS A 145 2.57 4.00 4.74
N LEU A 146 2.15 2.86 5.32
CA LEU A 146 2.97 2.09 6.26
C LEU A 146 4.26 1.60 5.59
N LEU A 147 4.18 1.06 4.39
CA LEU A 147 5.35 0.60 3.64
C LEU A 147 6.32 1.75 3.35
N ALA A 148 5.80 2.92 2.98
CA ALA A 148 6.60 4.11 2.72
C ALA A 148 7.31 4.62 3.99
N ILE A 149 6.62 4.60 5.14
CA ILE A 149 7.19 4.95 6.44
C ILE A 149 8.34 3.98 6.80
N VAL A 150 8.11 2.67 6.65
CA VAL A 150 9.13 1.65 6.93
C VAL A 150 10.35 1.84 6.02
N GLY A 151 10.16 2.04 4.72
CA GLY A 151 11.25 2.28 3.77
C GLY A 151 12.07 3.52 4.14
N TYR A 152 11.40 4.62 4.48
CA TYR A 152 12.06 5.86 4.93
C TYR A 152 12.91 5.63 6.19
N LEU A 153 12.38 4.94 7.21
CA LEU A 153 13.09 4.64 8.45
C LEU A 153 14.33 3.76 8.20
N VAL A 154 14.22 2.77 7.32
CA VAL A 154 15.35 1.91 6.93
C VAL A 154 16.46 2.74 6.29
N GLY A 155 16.12 3.64 5.36
CA GLY A 155 17.08 4.55 4.74
C GLY A 155 17.79 5.44 5.76
N LEU A 156 17.06 5.94 6.76
CA LEU A 156 17.59 6.79 7.82
C LEU A 156 18.55 6.02 8.75
N ILE A 157 18.21 4.78 9.10
CA ILE A 157 19.07 3.88 9.89
C ILE A 157 20.36 3.56 9.14
N LEU A 158 20.30 3.25 7.84
CA LEU A 158 21.48 2.98 7.03
C LEU A 158 22.42 4.18 6.97
N ALA A 159 21.87 5.39 6.76
CA ALA A 159 22.66 6.62 6.78
C ALA A 159 23.33 6.85 8.15
N TYR A 160 22.64 6.53 9.24
CA TYR A 160 23.20 6.60 10.60
C TYR A 160 24.36 5.62 10.80
N ILE A 161 24.20 4.36 10.37
CA ILE A 161 25.25 3.34 10.49
C ILE A 161 26.50 3.73 9.69
N VAL A 162 26.32 4.23 8.46
CA VAL A 162 27.43 4.70 7.61
C VAL A 162 28.18 5.85 8.28
N GLU A 163 27.47 6.80 8.88
CA GLU A 163 28.09 7.89 9.62
C GLU A 163 28.84 7.37 10.86
N LEU A 164 28.25 6.46 11.63
CA LEU A 164 28.89 5.89 12.81
C LEU A 164 30.21 5.21 12.44
N ARG A 165 30.22 4.45 11.34
CA ARG A 165 31.43 3.80 10.80
C ARG A 165 32.48 4.82 10.32
N ARG A 166 32.05 5.95 9.74
CA ARG A 166 32.97 7.04 9.36
C ARG A 166 33.61 7.72 10.57
N ARG A 167 32.95 7.70 11.73
CA ARG A 167 33.49 8.26 12.98
C ARG A 167 34.44 7.28 13.66
N SER A 168 34.11 5.99 13.70
CA SER A 168 35.00 4.98 14.28
C SER A 168 36.34 4.92 13.57
N HIS A 169 36.35 4.89 12.22
CA HIS A 169 37.58 4.92 11.43
C HIS A 169 38.42 6.20 11.61
N ARG A 170 37.83 7.28 12.11
CA ARG A 170 38.56 8.53 12.40
C ARG A 170 39.30 8.46 13.73
N TYR A 171 38.80 7.70 14.70
CA TYR A 171 39.45 7.49 15.99
C TYR A 171 40.67 6.55 15.87
N ASP A 172 40.62 5.54 15.00
CA ASP A 172 41.76 4.61 14.81
C ASP A 172 43.00 5.25 14.13
N ARG A 173 42.89 6.49 13.62
CA ARG A 173 44.00 7.19 12.94
C ARG A 173 44.72 8.23 13.82
N ILE A 174 44.30 8.42 15.07
CA ILE A 174 44.90 9.35 16.04
C ILE A 174 45.68 8.53 17.05
#